data_AF-A0A8J6YCC9-F1
#
_entry.id   AF-A0A8J6YCC9-F1
#
_cell.length_a   1.000
_cell.length_b   1.000
_cell.length_c   1.000
_cell.angle_alpha   90.00
_cell.angle_beta   90.00
_cell.angle_gamma   90.00
#
_symmetry.space_group_name_H-M   'P 1'
#
loop_
_entity.id
_entity.type
_entity.pdbx_description
1 polymer ?
#
loop_
_entity_poly.entity_id
_entity_poly.type
_entity_poly.pdbx_seq_one_letter_code
_entity_poly.pdbx_strand_id
1 'polypeptide(L)'
;MLVYVINQYGKPLMPCSARKARVLLKEGKAIVIRREPFTIRLKFGSSGYKQPITLGVDAGAKHIGLSASTVKRELYSAEVVLRTDITDLLSTRRELRRARRNRKTRYRQPRFLNRVKAKKQGWLAPTIQNRINAHLKVVDNVCKILPVAKIVVETASFDIQKLKNPDISGIEYQQGEQLNFWNVREYVFFRDNHTCQHCHGKSKNNVLNVHHLESRKTGGDAPNNLITLCETCHKAYHAGKIKLKQTRGQSFKAEAFMGIMRWAFFNKLKEIYQTLEVKNTYGYITKNKRIRASLPKEHYIDAFCIAGNMQAERLNYYHYQKQVRKHNRQIHKLTINKGGTRKRNQSPFEIFGYRLFDKVKCKGEVGFIFGRRASGSFDIRKLDGTKISAGISYKKLVLISKRKTYLTERRGAAHPHS
;
A
#
# COMPACT_ATOMS: atom_id res chain seq x y z
N MET A 1 13.94 21.66 11.26
CA MET A 1 14.26 20.36 10.61
C MET A 1 15.25 19.61 11.48
N LEU A 2 14.92 18.37 11.83
CA LEU A 2 15.81 17.46 12.55
C LEU A 2 16.73 16.71 11.57
N VAL A 3 17.96 16.42 12.00
CA VAL A 3 18.92 15.60 11.26
C VAL A 3 19.16 14.32 12.04
N TYR A 4 18.94 13.17 11.40
CA TYR A 4 19.14 11.87 12.03
C TYR A 4 20.62 11.50 12.01
N VAL A 5 21.09 10.91 13.10
CA VAL A 5 22.51 10.64 13.30
C VAL A 5 22.73 9.14 13.52
N ILE A 6 23.70 8.61 12.79
CA ILE A 6 24.16 7.22 12.93
C ILE A 6 25.63 7.28 13.36
N ASN A 7 26.03 6.42 14.29
CA ASN A 7 27.44 6.34 14.69
C ASN A 7 28.30 5.60 13.65
N GLN A 8 29.61 5.52 13.87
CA GLN A 8 30.51 4.83 12.95
C GLN A 8 30.16 3.34 12.72
N TYR A 9 29.59 2.69 13.75
CA TYR A 9 29.18 1.29 13.74
C TYR A 9 27.78 1.04 13.14
N GLY A 10 27.12 2.06 12.59
CA GLY A 10 25.80 1.90 12.00
C GLY A 10 24.63 1.85 13.00
N LYS A 11 24.87 2.11 14.29
CA LYS A 11 23.82 2.19 15.31
C LYS A 11 23.22 3.61 15.35
N PRO A 12 21.89 3.75 15.47
CA PRO A 12 21.24 5.06 15.52
C PRO A 12 21.50 5.77 16.86
N LEU A 13 21.64 7.09 16.79
CA LEU A 13 21.75 8.02 17.92
C LEU A 13 20.57 8.99 17.92
N MET A 14 20.48 9.82 18.96
CA MET A 14 19.51 10.91 19.00
C MET A 14 19.72 11.88 17.83
N PRO A 15 18.64 12.40 17.21
CA PRO A 15 18.76 13.38 16.15
C PRO A 15 19.32 14.70 16.69
N CYS A 16 19.95 15.48 15.82
CA CYS A 16 20.53 16.77 16.14
C CYS A 16 19.91 17.92 15.33
N SER A 17 20.23 19.16 15.73
CA SER A 17 19.81 20.35 15.00
C SER A 17 20.54 20.47 13.65
N ALA A 18 19.90 21.10 12.67
CA ALA A 18 20.52 21.36 11.36
C ALA A 18 21.82 22.16 11.47
N ARG A 19 21.94 23.08 12.45
CA ARG A 19 23.17 23.82 12.74
C ARG A 19 24.32 22.87 13.11
N LYS A 20 24.09 21.98 14.09
CA LYS A 20 25.09 21.00 14.54
C LYS A 20 25.52 20.06 13.41
N ALA A 21 24.55 19.58 12.62
CA ALA A 21 24.85 18.74 11.46
C ALA A 21 25.72 19.46 10.42
N ARG A 22 25.48 20.75 10.15
CA ARG A 22 26.28 21.55 9.22
C ARG A 22 27.72 21.71 9.70
N VAL A 23 27.92 21.99 10.99
CA VAL A 23 29.25 22.10 11.59
C VAL A 23 30.01 20.78 11.46
N LEU A 24 29.38 19.66 11.83
CA LEU A 24 29.99 18.33 11.71
C LEU A 24 30.37 17.94 10.27
N LEU A 25 29.59 18.38 9.28
CA LEU A 25 29.89 18.17 7.87
C LEU A 25 31.03 19.08 7.39
N LYS A 26 31.04 20.35 7.81
CA LYS A 26 32.10 21.32 7.46
C LYS A 26 33.45 20.89 8.03
N GLU A 27 33.47 20.38 9.25
CA GLU A 27 34.67 19.84 9.92
C GLU A 27 35.08 18.45 9.42
N GLY A 28 34.36 17.86 8.45
CA GLY A 28 34.68 16.53 7.91
C GLY A 28 34.44 15.36 8.88
N LYS A 29 33.88 15.61 10.06
CA LYS A 29 33.59 14.61 11.12
C LYS A 29 32.37 13.74 10.83
N ALA A 30 31.55 14.11 9.85
CA ALA A 30 30.39 13.33 9.43
C ALA A 30 30.29 13.22 7.90
N ILE A 31 29.54 12.22 7.42
CA ILE A 31 29.20 12.05 6.00
C ILE A 31 27.69 11.95 5.81
N VAL A 32 27.19 12.42 4.67
CA VAL A 32 25.77 12.28 4.33
C VAL A 32 25.50 10.88 3.77
N ILE A 33 24.72 10.07 4.47
CA ILE A 33 24.26 8.76 3.95
C ILE A 33 22.97 8.92 3.14
N ARG A 34 22.07 9.78 3.61
CA ARG A 34 20.71 9.88 3.09
C ARG A 34 20.25 11.32 3.08
N ARG A 35 19.62 11.74 1.98
CA ARG A 35 19.04 13.08 1.86
C ARG A 35 17.66 13.19 2.51
N GLU A 36 16.84 12.13 2.44
CA GLU A 36 15.45 12.16 2.95
C GLU A 36 14.99 10.83 3.56
N PRO A 37 14.65 10.83 4.87
CA PRO A 37 15.01 11.87 5.84
C PRO A 37 16.52 12.15 5.84
N PHE A 38 16.93 13.37 6.16
CA PHE A 38 18.34 13.76 6.12
C PHE A 38 19.10 13.06 7.24
N THR A 39 20.05 12.21 6.87
CA THR A 39 20.77 11.34 7.81
C THR A 39 22.27 11.43 7.57
N ILE A 40 23.01 11.67 8.63
CA ILE A 40 24.47 11.72 8.65
C ILE A 40 25.05 10.54 9.43
N ARG A 41 26.24 10.07 9.02
CA ARG A 41 27.06 9.15 9.81
C ARG A 41 28.23 9.89 10.41
N LEU A 42 28.48 9.71 11.70
CA LEU A 42 29.72 10.17 12.33
C LEU A 42 30.89 9.27 11.89
N LYS A 43 32.05 9.86 11.66
CA LYS A 43 33.29 9.13 11.35
C LYS A 43 34.05 8.68 12.60
N PHE A 44 33.63 9.15 13.77
CA PHE A 44 34.26 8.84 15.05
C PHE A 44 33.31 8.03 15.95
N GLY A 45 33.90 7.35 16.93
CA GLY A 45 33.18 6.56 17.92
C GLY A 45 32.35 7.45 18.83
N SER A 46 31.05 7.17 18.91
CA SER A 46 30.16 7.80 19.90
C SER A 46 29.09 6.80 20.31
N SER A 47 29.04 6.52 21.61
CA SER A 47 27.96 5.75 22.24
C SER A 47 26.72 6.63 22.42
N GLY A 48 26.92 7.91 22.81
CA GLY A 48 25.93 8.97 22.90
C GLY A 48 24.78 8.72 23.87
N TYR A 49 24.28 9.75 24.54
CA TYR A 49 23.07 9.64 25.35
C TYR A 49 21.85 9.32 24.48
N LYS A 50 21.02 8.37 24.92
CA LYS A 50 19.80 7.94 24.23
C LYS A 50 18.59 8.13 25.15
N GLN A 51 17.56 8.78 24.63
CA GLN A 51 16.27 8.88 25.30
C GLN A 51 15.35 7.76 24.80
N PRO A 52 14.43 7.26 25.64
CA PRO A 52 13.43 6.29 25.20
C PRO A 52 12.51 6.94 24.16
N ILE A 53 12.47 6.35 22.97
CA ILE A 53 11.58 6.76 21.87
C ILE A 53 10.49 5.71 21.71
N THR A 54 9.24 6.16 21.67
CA THR A 54 8.09 5.31 21.31
C THR A 54 7.72 5.55 19.85
N LEU A 55 7.65 4.47 19.06
CA LEU A 55 7.19 4.47 17.69
C LEU A 55 5.73 4.02 17.64
N GLY A 56 4.83 4.94 17.29
CA GLY A 56 3.45 4.63 16.95
C GLY A 56 3.32 4.26 15.47
N VAL A 57 2.59 3.18 15.20
CA VAL A 57 2.34 2.66 13.85
C VAL A 57 0.85 2.51 13.64
N ASP A 58 0.25 3.36 12.80
CA ASP A 58 -1.10 3.17 12.28
C ASP A 58 -1.01 2.25 11.05
N ALA A 59 -1.35 0.97 11.23
CA ALA A 59 -1.30 -0.02 10.17
C ALA A 59 -2.62 -0.02 9.39
N GLY A 60 -2.61 0.54 8.18
CA GLY A 60 -3.75 0.54 7.27
C GLY A 60 -3.54 -0.28 6.00
N ALA A 61 -4.65 -0.63 5.34
CA ALA A 61 -4.62 -1.42 4.11
C ALA A 61 -3.99 -0.67 2.91
N LYS A 62 -4.13 0.66 2.88
CA LYS A 62 -3.65 1.55 1.80
C LYS A 62 -2.60 2.55 2.29
N HIS A 63 -2.79 3.09 3.49
CA HIS A 63 -1.93 4.09 4.09
C HIS A 63 -1.34 3.53 5.39
N ILE A 64 -0.13 3.95 5.74
CA ILE A 64 0.51 3.66 7.03
C ILE A 64 0.88 4.99 7.66
N GLY A 65 0.44 5.23 8.88
CA GLY A 65 0.92 6.34 9.70
C GLY A 65 2.11 5.92 10.55
N LEU A 66 3.11 6.79 10.68
CA LEU A 66 4.22 6.60 11.60
C LEU A 66 4.51 7.87 12.36
N SER A 67 4.71 7.74 13.67
CA SER A 67 5.19 8.82 14.53
C SER A 67 6.16 8.26 15.56
N ALA A 68 7.35 8.82 15.65
CA ALA A 68 8.32 8.48 16.68
C ALA A 68 8.48 9.69 17.60
N SER A 69 8.18 9.52 18.89
CA SER A 69 8.20 10.62 19.86
C SER A 69 8.89 10.22 21.16
N THR A 70 9.51 11.21 21.80
CA THR A 70 9.85 11.16 23.22
C THR A 70 8.71 11.80 24.01
N VAL A 71 8.83 11.82 25.34
CA VAL A 71 7.88 12.53 26.22
C VAL A 71 7.74 14.01 25.84
N LYS A 72 8.83 14.65 25.41
CA LYS A 72 8.88 16.10 25.14
C LYS A 72 8.58 16.48 23.69
N ARG A 73 8.94 15.65 22.71
CA ARG A 73 8.91 16.05 21.29
C ARG A 73 8.72 14.88 20.32
N GLU A 74 8.00 15.14 19.23
CA GLU A 74 7.96 14.29 18.04
C GLU A 74 9.26 14.43 17.22
N LEU A 75 9.94 13.30 16.98
CA LEU A 75 11.23 13.25 16.29
C LEU A 75 11.11 12.80 14.83
N TYR A 76 10.05 12.07 14.49
CA TYR A 76 9.78 11.62 13.13
C TYR A 76 8.28 11.50 12.92
N SER A 77 7.79 11.97 11.77
CA SER A 77 6.40 11.84 11.36
C SER A 77 6.36 11.46 9.89
N ALA A 78 5.55 10.47 9.52
CA ALA A 78 5.41 10.04 8.14
C ALA A 78 4.05 9.44 7.83
N GLU A 79 3.65 9.61 6.58
CA GLU A 79 2.51 8.91 5.99
C GLU A 79 3.00 8.14 4.76
N VAL A 80 2.71 6.85 4.69
CA VAL A 80 3.17 5.98 3.61
C VAL A 80 2.00 5.39 2.83
N VAL A 81 1.91 5.76 1.55
CA VAL A 81 0.98 5.17 0.60
C VAL A 81 1.56 3.87 0.05
N LEU A 82 0.86 2.78 0.30
CA LEU A 82 1.19 1.45 -0.16
C LEU A 82 0.76 1.21 -1.61
N ARG A 83 1.41 0.22 -2.21
CA ARG A 83 1.14 -0.21 -3.57
C ARG A 83 -0.16 -1.04 -3.65
N THR A 84 -1.12 -0.61 -4.45
CA THR A 84 -2.45 -1.23 -4.60
C THR A 84 -2.67 -2.00 -5.92
N ASP A 85 -1.89 -1.74 -6.97
CA ASP A 85 -2.02 -2.33 -8.33
C ASP A 85 -1.66 -3.84 -8.42
N ILE A 86 -1.25 -4.47 -7.32
CA ILE A 86 -0.77 -5.87 -7.33
C ILE A 86 -1.90 -6.85 -7.69
N THR A 87 -3.11 -6.62 -7.17
CA THR A 87 -4.29 -7.44 -7.49
C THR A 87 -4.55 -7.45 -8.99
N ASP A 88 -4.56 -6.26 -9.60
CA ASP A 88 -4.86 -6.09 -11.03
C ASP A 88 -3.77 -6.72 -11.90
N LEU A 89 -2.51 -6.63 -11.48
CA LEU A 89 -1.38 -7.26 -12.16
C LEU A 89 -1.45 -8.80 -12.06
N LEU A 90 -1.89 -9.35 -10.93
CA LEU A 90 -2.07 -10.79 -10.76
C LEU A 90 -3.27 -11.31 -11.59
N SER A 91 -4.37 -10.55 -11.62
CA SER A 91 -5.54 -10.84 -12.47
C SER A 91 -5.17 -10.80 -13.94
N THR A 92 -4.48 -9.74 -14.39
CA THR A 92 -4.00 -9.61 -15.78
C THR A 92 -3.06 -10.77 -16.16
N ARG A 93 -2.13 -11.15 -15.27
CA ARG A 93 -1.26 -12.31 -15.49
C ARG A 93 -2.06 -13.62 -15.64
N ARG A 94 -3.11 -13.81 -14.82
CA ARG A 94 -3.99 -14.99 -14.88
C ARG A 94 -4.71 -15.05 -16.23
N GLU A 95 -5.30 -13.94 -16.66
CA GLU A 95 -5.98 -13.78 -17.95
C GLU A 95 -5.04 -14.11 -19.12
N LEU A 96 -3.85 -13.50 -19.16
CA LEU A 96 -2.87 -13.74 -20.23
C LEU A 96 -2.43 -15.20 -20.32
N ARG A 97 -2.28 -15.88 -19.18
CA ARG A 97 -1.96 -17.32 -19.15
C ARG A 97 -3.12 -18.18 -19.64
N ARG A 98 -4.37 -17.81 -19.34
CA ARG A 98 -5.56 -18.49 -19.87
C ARG A 98 -5.66 -18.30 -21.38
N ALA A 99 -5.52 -17.07 -21.86
CA ALA A 99 -5.56 -16.76 -23.29
C ALA A 99 -4.44 -17.45 -24.08
N ARG A 100 -3.23 -17.56 -23.53
CA ARG A 100 -2.15 -18.37 -24.13
C ARG A 100 -2.56 -19.84 -24.21
N ARG A 101 -3.08 -20.42 -23.12
CA ARG A 101 -3.48 -21.84 -23.11
C ARG A 101 -4.54 -22.14 -24.17
N ASN A 102 -5.57 -21.31 -24.26
CA ASN A 102 -6.63 -21.48 -25.25
C ASN A 102 -6.09 -21.46 -26.69
N ARG A 103 -5.11 -20.59 -26.99
CA ARG A 103 -4.56 -20.44 -28.35
C ARG A 103 -3.45 -21.43 -28.71
N LYS A 104 -2.68 -21.93 -27.73
CA LYS A 104 -1.43 -22.67 -27.99
C LYS A 104 -1.36 -24.04 -27.33
N THR A 105 -2.20 -24.33 -26.35
CA THR A 105 -2.16 -25.61 -25.60
C THR A 105 -3.58 -26.04 -25.23
N ARG A 106 -4.49 -26.07 -26.20
CA ARG A 106 -5.93 -26.31 -25.98
C ARG A 106 -6.20 -27.66 -25.30
N TYR A 107 -5.45 -28.69 -25.69
CA TYR A 107 -5.57 -30.06 -25.15
C TYR A 107 -4.82 -30.28 -23.84
N ARG A 108 -4.05 -29.31 -23.34
CA ARG A 108 -3.25 -29.48 -22.12
C ARG A 108 -4.13 -29.33 -20.87
N GLN A 109 -4.37 -30.45 -20.19
CA GLN A 109 -5.12 -30.50 -18.94
C GLN A 109 -4.53 -29.56 -17.85
N PRO A 110 -5.38 -28.83 -17.09
CA PRO A 110 -4.94 -28.01 -15.97
C PRO A 110 -4.35 -28.86 -14.82
N ARG A 111 -3.12 -28.57 -14.39
CA ARG A 111 -2.48 -29.26 -13.25
C ARG A 111 -2.66 -28.47 -11.96
N PHE A 112 -3.82 -28.59 -11.32
CA PHE A 112 -4.12 -27.88 -10.06
C PHE A 112 -3.26 -28.35 -8.89
N LEU A 113 -2.92 -29.64 -8.87
CA LEU A 113 -2.11 -30.26 -7.81
C LEU A 113 -0.68 -29.71 -7.74
N ASN A 114 -0.15 -29.18 -8.84
CA ASN A 114 1.19 -28.58 -8.91
C ASN A 114 1.31 -27.26 -8.13
N ARG A 115 0.23 -26.76 -7.52
CA ARG A 115 0.23 -25.55 -6.66
C ARG A 115 0.71 -25.86 -5.24
N VAL A 116 1.71 -26.71 -5.08
CA VAL A 116 2.23 -27.21 -3.80
C VAL A 116 2.61 -26.08 -2.84
N LYS A 117 3.18 -24.98 -3.36
CA LYS A 117 3.59 -23.84 -2.53
C LYS A 117 2.44 -23.21 -1.73
N ALA A 118 1.22 -23.21 -2.27
CA ALA A 118 0.05 -22.65 -1.58
C ALA A 118 -0.50 -23.58 -0.48
N LYS A 119 -0.08 -24.85 -0.48
CA LYS A 119 -0.47 -25.85 0.52
C LYS A 119 0.44 -25.87 1.74
N LYS A 120 1.55 -25.12 1.73
CA LYS A 120 2.48 -25.05 2.87
C LYS A 120 1.89 -24.19 3.99
N GLN A 121 2.05 -24.62 5.23
CA GLN A 121 1.66 -23.85 6.41
C GLN A 121 2.37 -22.49 6.42
N GLY A 122 1.66 -21.44 6.84
CA GLY A 122 2.18 -20.06 6.82
C GLY A 122 2.23 -19.41 5.43
N TRP A 123 1.71 -20.06 4.38
CA TRP A 123 1.61 -19.43 3.07
C TRP A 123 0.63 -18.26 3.10
N LEU A 124 1.13 -17.08 2.75
CA LEU A 124 0.32 -15.88 2.57
C LEU A 124 0.17 -15.55 1.09
N ALA A 125 -1.01 -15.08 0.71
CA ALA A 125 -1.25 -14.61 -0.64
C ALA A 125 -0.25 -13.47 -0.99
N PRO A 126 0.29 -13.41 -2.23
CA PRO A 126 1.35 -12.45 -2.58
C PRO A 126 1.01 -10.98 -2.30
N THR A 127 -0.26 -10.59 -2.41
CA THR A 127 -0.73 -9.23 -2.07
C THR A 127 -0.62 -8.95 -0.58
N ILE A 128 -1.00 -9.92 0.26
CA ILE A 128 -0.90 -9.85 1.73
C ILE A 128 0.56 -9.82 2.15
N GLN A 129 1.37 -10.75 1.62
CA GLN A 129 2.79 -10.79 1.91
C GLN A 129 3.50 -9.48 1.54
N ASN A 130 3.19 -8.88 0.37
CA ASN A 130 3.81 -7.62 -0.03
C ASN A 130 3.48 -6.49 0.94
N ARG A 131 2.24 -6.41 1.41
CA ARG A 131 1.80 -5.35 2.33
C ARG A 131 2.39 -5.55 3.73
N ILE A 132 2.43 -6.76 4.26
CA ILE A 132 3.13 -7.06 5.53
C ILE A 132 4.61 -6.67 5.42
N ASN A 133 5.28 -7.09 4.34
CA ASN A 133 6.68 -6.73 4.11
C ASN A 133 6.86 -5.21 3.97
N ALA A 134 5.87 -4.52 3.40
CA ALA A 134 5.92 -3.07 3.31
C ALA A 134 5.86 -2.42 4.69
N HIS A 135 4.93 -2.85 5.56
CA HIS A 135 4.83 -2.35 6.95
C HIS A 135 6.12 -2.60 7.73
N LEU A 136 6.61 -3.85 7.73
CA LEU A 136 7.87 -4.22 8.37
C LEU A 136 9.02 -3.35 7.85
N LYS A 137 9.05 -3.10 6.53
CA LYS A 137 10.12 -2.30 5.93
C LYS A 137 10.05 -0.84 6.37
N VAL A 138 8.87 -0.26 6.53
CA VAL A 138 8.77 1.13 6.97
C VAL A 138 9.17 1.27 8.44
N VAL A 139 8.74 0.33 9.30
CA VAL A 139 9.19 0.27 10.70
C VAL A 139 10.71 0.11 10.78
N ASP A 140 11.28 -0.83 10.01
CA ASP A 140 12.73 -1.04 9.90
C ASP A 140 13.49 0.22 9.47
N ASN A 141 12.94 1.00 8.55
CA ASN A 141 13.57 2.24 8.13
C ASN A 141 13.62 3.28 9.25
N VAL A 142 12.65 3.30 10.17
CA VAL A 142 12.65 4.19 11.34
C VAL A 142 13.62 3.69 12.41
N CYS A 143 13.59 2.40 12.75
CA CYS A 143 14.52 1.80 13.71
C CYS A 143 16.00 1.91 13.27
N LYS A 144 16.26 2.08 11.97
CA LYS A 144 17.62 2.33 11.43
C LYS A 144 18.12 3.76 11.61
N ILE A 145 17.23 4.72 11.82
CA ILE A 145 17.59 6.15 11.94
C ILE A 145 17.36 6.71 13.35
N LEU A 146 16.59 6.01 14.18
CA LEU A 146 16.28 6.42 15.55
C LEU A 146 16.46 5.25 16.52
N PRO A 147 16.98 5.50 17.75
CA PRO A 147 17.06 4.51 18.81
C PRO A 147 15.69 4.29 19.45
N VAL A 148 14.82 3.55 18.75
CA VAL A 148 13.48 3.19 19.23
C VAL A 148 13.59 2.22 20.39
N ALA A 149 12.88 2.49 21.49
CA ALA A 149 12.81 1.61 22.67
C ALA A 149 11.49 0.80 22.70
N LYS A 150 10.41 1.40 22.19
CA LYS A 150 9.06 0.82 22.23
C LYS A 150 8.35 1.01 20.90
N ILE A 151 7.64 -0.01 20.45
CA ILE A 151 6.79 0.03 19.25
C ILE A 151 5.35 -0.23 19.68
N VAL A 152 4.44 0.70 19.39
CA VAL A 152 3.01 0.54 19.62
C VAL A 152 2.33 0.51 18.26
N VAL A 153 1.59 -0.54 18.00
CA VAL A 153 0.90 -0.75 16.72
C VAL A 153 -0.60 -0.66 16.94
N GLU A 154 -1.27 0.24 16.22
CA GLU A 154 -2.72 0.16 16.08
C GLU A 154 -3.05 -0.84 14.99
N THR A 155 -3.81 -1.85 15.38
CA THR A 155 -4.51 -2.71 14.45
C THR A 155 -5.99 -2.65 14.85
N ALA A 156 -6.77 -1.78 14.21
CA ALA A 156 -8.23 -1.83 14.29
C ALA A 156 -8.75 -3.13 13.64
N SER A 157 -9.95 -3.65 13.88
CA SER A 157 -10.86 -3.68 15.03
C SER A 157 -11.86 -4.78 14.68
N PHE A 158 -12.01 -5.79 15.54
CA PHE A 158 -13.05 -6.83 15.53
C PHE A 158 -13.23 -7.67 14.26
N ASP A 159 -13.02 -8.97 14.39
CA ASP A 159 -13.36 -9.90 13.33
C ASP A 159 -14.89 -10.09 13.29
N ILE A 160 -15.53 -9.42 12.33
CA ILE A 160 -16.99 -9.38 12.19
C ILE A 160 -17.59 -10.79 12.04
N GLN A 161 -16.85 -11.73 11.43
CA GLN A 161 -17.29 -13.11 11.28
C GLN A 161 -17.19 -13.87 12.59
N LYS A 162 -16.11 -13.68 13.36
CA LYS A 162 -15.99 -14.24 14.72
C LYS A 162 -16.98 -13.63 15.73
N LEU A 163 -17.38 -12.38 15.53
CA LEU A 163 -18.45 -11.76 16.32
C LEU A 163 -19.83 -12.38 16.03
N LYS A 164 -20.08 -12.78 14.77
CA LYS A 164 -21.31 -13.48 14.39
C LYS A 164 -21.27 -14.97 14.75
N ASN A 165 -20.10 -15.62 14.65
CA ASN A 165 -19.89 -17.02 14.99
C ASN A 165 -18.48 -17.21 15.60
N PRO A 166 -18.35 -17.32 16.94
CA PRO A 166 -17.07 -17.44 17.63
C PRO A 166 -16.21 -18.65 17.24
N ASP A 167 -16.86 -19.76 16.83
CA ASP A 167 -16.22 -21.04 16.51
C ASP A 167 -15.79 -21.16 15.05
N ILE A 168 -16.02 -20.12 14.24
CA ILE A 168 -15.76 -20.15 12.81
C ILE A 168 -14.30 -20.45 12.50
N SER A 169 -14.05 -21.49 11.71
CA SER A 169 -12.70 -21.97 11.41
C SER A 169 -12.52 -22.41 9.95
N GLY A 170 -11.29 -22.27 9.44
CA GLY A 170 -10.88 -22.83 8.14
C GLY A 170 -11.72 -22.40 6.93
N ILE A 171 -12.50 -23.32 6.37
CA ILE A 171 -13.30 -23.16 5.15
C ILE A 171 -14.51 -22.23 5.41
N GLU A 172 -15.00 -22.20 6.64
CA GLU A 172 -16.18 -21.43 7.03
C GLU A 172 -15.92 -19.91 6.92
N TYR A 173 -14.68 -19.47 7.16
CA TYR A 173 -14.25 -18.09 6.89
C TYR A 173 -14.33 -17.71 5.41
N GLN A 174 -14.08 -18.68 4.51
CA GLN A 174 -14.09 -18.45 3.07
C GLN A 174 -15.51 -18.48 2.48
N GLN A 175 -16.40 -19.30 3.06
CA GLN A 175 -17.76 -19.49 2.58
C GLN A 175 -18.75 -18.50 3.23
N GLY A 176 -18.59 -18.16 4.52
CA GLY A 176 -19.43 -17.18 5.21
C GLY A 176 -20.92 -17.54 5.13
N GLU A 177 -21.78 -16.58 4.78
CA GLU A 177 -23.23 -16.78 4.59
C GLU A 177 -23.61 -17.74 3.44
N GLN A 178 -22.64 -18.22 2.66
CA GLN A 178 -22.85 -19.26 1.64
C GLN A 178 -22.68 -20.68 2.21
N LEU A 179 -22.37 -20.83 3.51
CA LEU A 179 -22.36 -22.13 4.16
C LEU A 179 -23.69 -22.84 3.85
N ASN A 180 -23.62 -24.07 3.37
CA ASN A 180 -24.75 -24.92 2.93
C ASN A 180 -25.26 -24.73 1.49
N PHE A 181 -24.66 -23.88 0.67
CA PHE A 181 -24.94 -23.83 -0.78
C PHE A 181 -23.86 -24.56 -1.57
N TRP A 182 -24.25 -25.31 -2.62
CA TRP A 182 -23.31 -26.08 -3.45
C TRP A 182 -22.35 -25.15 -4.21
N ASN A 183 -22.83 -23.97 -4.62
CA ASN A 183 -22.01 -22.94 -5.23
C ASN A 183 -22.56 -21.53 -5.00
N VAL A 184 -21.71 -20.52 -5.22
CA VAL A 184 -22.05 -19.09 -5.11
C VAL A 184 -23.27 -18.74 -5.97
N ARG A 185 -23.45 -19.41 -7.11
CA ARG A 185 -24.53 -19.14 -8.06
C ARG A 185 -25.89 -19.50 -7.46
N GLU A 186 -25.99 -20.65 -6.82
CA GLU A 186 -27.20 -21.13 -6.16
C GLU A 186 -27.57 -20.24 -4.97
N TYR A 187 -26.60 -19.86 -4.15
CA TYR A 187 -26.81 -18.87 -3.08
C TYR A 187 -27.41 -17.56 -3.62
N VAL A 188 -26.86 -17.03 -4.72
CA VAL A 188 -27.35 -15.78 -5.32
C VAL A 188 -28.77 -15.95 -5.87
N PHE A 189 -29.07 -17.09 -6.49
CA PHE A 189 -30.43 -17.39 -6.93
C PHE A 189 -31.40 -17.50 -5.76
N PHE A 190 -31.03 -18.20 -4.68
CA PHE A 190 -31.85 -18.30 -3.49
C PHE A 190 -32.12 -16.93 -2.86
N ARG A 191 -31.06 -16.12 -2.64
CA ARG A 191 -31.17 -14.75 -2.12
C ARG A 191 -32.11 -13.87 -2.96
N ASP A 192 -32.06 -14.04 -4.28
CA ASP A 192 -32.86 -13.27 -5.24
C ASP A 192 -34.23 -13.91 -5.52
N ASN A 193 -34.65 -14.89 -4.71
CA ASN A 193 -35.90 -15.66 -4.84
C ASN A 193 -36.10 -16.29 -6.23
N HIS A 194 -35.01 -16.64 -6.92
CA HIS A 194 -35.01 -17.16 -8.28
C HIS A 194 -35.74 -16.24 -9.26
N THR A 195 -35.66 -14.92 -9.04
CA THR A 195 -36.27 -13.90 -9.89
C THR A 195 -35.24 -12.94 -10.46
N CYS A 196 -35.47 -12.47 -11.69
CA CYS A 196 -34.64 -11.43 -12.29
C CYS A 196 -34.80 -10.12 -11.50
N GLN A 197 -33.70 -9.58 -10.99
CA GLN A 197 -33.69 -8.35 -10.16
C GLN A 197 -33.84 -7.05 -10.97
N HIS A 198 -33.93 -7.14 -12.30
CA HIS A 198 -34.22 -5.99 -13.17
C HIS A 198 -35.67 -5.97 -13.64
N CYS A 199 -36.15 -7.07 -14.24
CA CYS A 199 -37.49 -7.13 -14.82
C CYS A 199 -38.53 -7.81 -13.93
N HIS A 200 -38.12 -8.44 -12.83
CA HIS A 200 -39.00 -9.15 -11.89
C HIS A 200 -40.00 -10.09 -12.59
N GLY A 201 -39.53 -10.85 -13.60
CA GLY A 201 -40.35 -11.80 -14.35
C GLY A 201 -41.09 -11.22 -15.57
N LYS A 202 -41.10 -9.90 -15.78
CA LYS A 202 -41.81 -9.26 -16.91
C LYS A 202 -41.37 -9.75 -18.30
N SER A 203 -40.14 -10.22 -18.45
CA SER A 203 -39.65 -10.72 -19.73
C SER A 203 -40.05 -12.16 -20.05
N LYS A 204 -40.77 -12.86 -19.14
CA LYS A 204 -41.19 -14.27 -19.26
C LYS A 204 -40.09 -15.26 -19.64
N ASN A 205 -38.83 -14.91 -19.37
CA ASN A 205 -37.67 -15.75 -19.71
C ASN A 205 -37.21 -16.49 -18.45
N ASN A 206 -37.32 -17.82 -18.49
CA ASN A 206 -37.03 -18.70 -17.36
C ASN A 206 -35.53 -18.98 -17.18
N VAL A 207 -34.69 -18.59 -18.14
CA VAL A 207 -33.24 -18.80 -18.07
C VAL A 207 -32.59 -17.67 -17.27
N LEU A 208 -32.08 -18.01 -16.09
CA LEU A 208 -31.41 -17.09 -15.17
C LEU A 208 -29.88 -17.21 -15.21
N ASN A 209 -29.23 -16.06 -15.17
CA ASN A 209 -27.78 -15.88 -15.14
C ASN A 209 -27.37 -15.03 -13.95
N VAL A 210 -26.23 -15.37 -13.36
CA VAL A 210 -25.60 -14.55 -12.33
C VAL A 210 -24.65 -13.57 -13.01
N HIS A 211 -24.94 -12.29 -12.86
CA HIS A 211 -24.18 -11.19 -13.43
C HIS A 211 -23.31 -10.51 -12.37
N HIS A 212 -22.13 -10.04 -12.79
CA HIS A 212 -21.22 -9.26 -11.95
C HIS A 212 -21.51 -7.76 -12.09
N LEU A 213 -21.95 -7.10 -11.01
CA LEU A 213 -22.21 -5.65 -10.97
C LEU A 213 -20.94 -4.84 -11.27
N GLU A 214 -19.84 -5.14 -10.59
CA GLU A 214 -18.49 -4.73 -10.97
C GLU A 214 -17.79 -5.88 -11.67
N SER A 215 -16.94 -5.57 -12.67
CA SER A 215 -16.18 -6.58 -13.40
C SER A 215 -15.55 -7.62 -12.47
N ARG A 216 -15.59 -8.90 -12.84
CA ARG A 216 -14.96 -9.99 -12.07
C ARG A 216 -13.49 -9.73 -11.76
N LYS A 217 -12.80 -8.96 -12.62
CA LYS A 217 -11.40 -8.57 -12.45
C LYS A 217 -11.16 -7.71 -11.20
N THR A 218 -12.08 -6.81 -10.87
CA THR A 218 -11.99 -5.84 -9.77
C THR A 218 -12.86 -6.24 -8.57
N GLY A 219 -14.11 -6.62 -8.82
CA GLY A 219 -15.12 -6.96 -7.83
C GLY A 219 -14.97 -8.39 -7.29
N GLY A 220 -14.49 -9.33 -8.11
CA GLY A 220 -14.43 -10.75 -7.76
C GLY A 220 -15.82 -11.40 -7.75
N ASP A 221 -15.90 -12.61 -7.19
CA ASP A 221 -17.12 -13.44 -7.16
C ASP A 221 -17.85 -13.34 -5.80
N ALA A 222 -17.67 -12.24 -5.06
CA ALA A 222 -18.36 -12.04 -3.79
C ALA A 222 -19.88 -11.91 -4.02
N PRO A 223 -20.75 -12.53 -3.21
CA PRO A 223 -22.18 -12.50 -3.47
C PRO A 223 -22.79 -11.10 -3.55
N ASN A 224 -22.25 -10.14 -2.77
CA ASN A 224 -22.66 -8.74 -2.83
C ASN A 224 -22.28 -8.00 -4.14
N ASN A 225 -21.48 -8.62 -5.00
CA ASN A 225 -21.14 -8.17 -6.35
C ASN A 225 -21.94 -8.91 -7.44
N LEU A 226 -22.79 -9.85 -7.03
CA LEU A 226 -23.52 -10.72 -7.95
C LEU A 226 -25.01 -10.41 -7.88
N ILE A 227 -25.67 -10.48 -9.03
CA ILE A 227 -27.11 -10.23 -9.18
C ILE A 227 -27.71 -11.23 -10.17
N THR A 228 -28.93 -11.67 -9.90
CA THR A 228 -29.68 -12.56 -10.79
C THR A 228 -30.37 -11.75 -11.89
N LEU A 229 -30.07 -12.09 -13.15
CA LEU A 229 -30.71 -11.52 -14.34
C LEU A 229 -31.21 -12.63 -15.25
N CYS A 230 -32.39 -12.46 -15.85
CA CYS A 230 -32.80 -13.32 -16.95
C CYS A 230 -31.92 -13.07 -18.18
N GLU A 231 -31.89 -14.02 -19.11
CA GLU A 231 -31.03 -13.95 -20.30
C GLU A 231 -31.28 -12.69 -21.17
N THR A 232 -32.54 -12.28 -21.32
CA THR A 232 -32.92 -11.07 -22.08
C THR A 232 -32.33 -9.81 -21.46
N CYS A 233 -32.51 -9.61 -20.15
CA CYS A 233 -31.93 -8.48 -19.44
C CYS A 233 -30.40 -8.54 -19.43
N HIS A 234 -29.82 -9.73 -19.27
CA HIS A 234 -28.37 -9.90 -19.28
C HIS A 234 -27.77 -9.47 -20.63
N LYS A 235 -28.36 -9.90 -21.76
CA LYS A 235 -27.92 -9.47 -23.11
C LYS A 235 -28.13 -7.97 -23.33
N ALA A 236 -29.29 -7.44 -22.92
CA ALA A 236 -29.61 -6.01 -23.05
C ALA A 236 -28.63 -5.12 -22.27
N TYR A 237 -28.15 -5.58 -21.11
CA TYR A 237 -27.17 -4.84 -20.31
C TYR A 237 -25.81 -4.76 -21.01
N HIS A 238 -25.31 -5.89 -21.53
CA HIS A 238 -24.04 -5.90 -22.30
C HIS A 238 -24.14 -5.10 -23.61
N ALA A 239 -25.33 -4.96 -24.17
CA ALA A 239 -25.61 -4.10 -25.32
C ALA A 239 -25.79 -2.61 -24.95
N GLY A 240 -25.73 -2.24 -23.67
CA GLY A 240 -25.90 -0.86 -23.20
C GLY A 240 -27.34 -0.33 -23.24
N LYS A 241 -28.33 -1.21 -23.49
CA LYS A 241 -29.75 -0.84 -23.62
C LYS A 241 -30.45 -0.67 -22.27
N ILE A 242 -29.92 -1.29 -21.22
CA ILE A 242 -30.46 -1.17 -19.85
C ILE A 242 -29.36 -0.79 -18.86
N LYS A 243 -29.74 -0.07 -17.81
CA LYS A 243 -28.89 0.19 -16.64
C LYS A 243 -29.49 -0.50 -15.42
N LEU A 244 -28.65 -1.17 -14.64
CA LEU A 244 -29.05 -1.80 -13.39
C LEU A 244 -29.16 -0.71 -12.31
N LYS A 245 -30.20 -0.77 -11.48
CA LYS A 245 -30.39 0.17 -10.37
C LYS A 245 -29.51 -0.21 -9.17
N GLN A 246 -29.30 -1.50 -8.98
CA GLN A 246 -28.54 -2.06 -7.87
C GLN A 246 -27.05 -1.83 -8.09
N THR A 247 -26.41 -1.27 -7.07
CA THR A 247 -24.95 -1.14 -6.98
C THR A 247 -24.40 -2.18 -6.04
N ARG A 248 -23.11 -2.49 -6.16
CA ARG A 248 -22.42 -3.40 -5.27
C ARG A 248 -22.55 -2.95 -3.80
N GLY A 249 -22.87 -3.89 -2.91
CA GLY A 249 -22.93 -3.63 -1.46
C GLY A 249 -21.56 -3.35 -0.84
N GLN A 250 -21.54 -2.99 0.45
CA GLN A 250 -20.29 -2.65 1.16
C GLN A 250 -19.28 -3.81 1.09
N SER A 251 -18.03 -3.47 0.72
CA SER A 251 -16.98 -4.46 0.46
C SER A 251 -16.01 -4.56 1.64
N PHE A 252 -16.09 -5.65 2.41
CA PHE A 252 -15.22 -5.92 3.57
C PHE A 252 -13.80 -6.42 3.23
N LYS A 253 -13.30 -6.09 2.03
CA LYS A 253 -11.99 -6.56 1.53
C LYS A 253 -10.83 -5.99 2.35
N ALA A 254 -10.96 -4.76 2.87
CA ALA A 254 -9.91 -4.12 3.63
C ALA A 254 -9.85 -4.71 5.05
N GLU A 255 -11.00 -5.01 5.63
CA GLU A 255 -11.23 -5.51 6.97
C GLU A 255 -10.73 -6.95 7.10
N ALA A 256 -11.18 -7.84 6.21
CA ALA A 256 -10.68 -9.23 6.15
C ALA A 256 -9.15 -9.28 5.94
N PHE A 257 -8.65 -8.34 5.15
CA PHE A 257 -7.22 -8.19 4.95
C PHE A 257 -6.49 -7.77 6.23
N MET A 258 -7.02 -6.78 6.96
CA MET A 258 -6.45 -6.30 8.22
C MET A 258 -6.46 -7.40 9.28
N GLY A 259 -7.50 -8.24 9.32
CA GLY A 259 -7.58 -9.41 10.21
C GLY A 259 -6.42 -10.39 10.01
N ILE A 260 -6.17 -10.82 8.77
CA ILE A 260 -5.06 -11.73 8.43
C ILE A 260 -3.69 -11.06 8.65
N MET A 261 -3.57 -9.79 8.25
CA MET A 261 -2.32 -9.04 8.40
C MET A 261 -1.93 -8.85 9.85
N ARG A 262 -2.88 -8.56 10.74
CA ARG A 262 -2.65 -8.13 12.13
C ARG A 262 -1.69 -9.04 12.86
N TRP A 263 -2.05 -10.32 13.00
CA TRP A 263 -1.25 -11.27 13.76
C TRP A 263 0.07 -11.59 13.06
N ALA A 264 0.04 -11.76 11.74
CA ALA A 264 1.25 -12.02 10.96
C ALA A 264 2.26 -10.87 11.02
N PHE A 265 1.80 -9.62 11.07
CA PHE A 265 2.65 -8.44 11.20
C PHE A 265 3.18 -8.27 12.62
N PHE A 266 2.30 -8.37 13.63
CA PHE A 266 2.66 -8.22 15.03
C PHE A 266 3.64 -9.30 15.51
N ASN A 267 3.39 -10.56 15.17
CA ASN A 267 4.27 -11.66 15.56
C ASN A 267 5.64 -11.51 14.91
N LYS A 268 5.70 -11.12 13.62
CA LYS A 268 6.98 -10.84 12.95
C LYS A 268 7.73 -9.66 13.54
N LEU A 269 7.03 -8.63 14.01
CA LEU A 269 7.68 -7.52 14.71
C LEU A 269 8.33 -7.99 16.02
N LYS A 270 7.64 -8.82 16.80
CA LYS A 270 8.20 -9.43 18.01
C LYS A 270 9.42 -10.31 17.70
N GLU A 271 9.35 -11.12 16.64
CA GLU A 271 10.47 -11.97 16.21
C GLU A 271 11.71 -11.16 15.78
N ILE A 272 11.51 -10.05 15.06
CA ILE A 272 12.61 -9.21 14.56
C ILE A 272 13.19 -8.33 15.68
N TYR A 273 12.34 -7.81 16.57
CA TYR A 273 12.70 -6.87 17.62
C TYR A 273 12.50 -7.47 19.02
N GLN A 274 13.16 -8.60 19.29
CA GLN A 274 13.05 -9.31 20.57
C GLN A 274 13.49 -8.45 21.77
N THR A 275 14.39 -7.50 21.53
CA THR A 275 14.89 -6.58 22.56
C THR A 275 14.00 -5.36 22.78
N LEU A 276 13.00 -5.11 21.94
CA LEU A 276 12.12 -3.94 22.04
C LEU A 276 10.75 -4.34 22.59
N GLU A 277 10.13 -3.43 23.35
CA GLU A 277 8.76 -3.61 23.80
C GLU A 277 7.80 -3.38 22.63
N VAL A 278 7.14 -4.44 22.15
CA VAL A 278 6.13 -4.36 21.07
C VAL A 278 4.72 -4.55 21.64
N LYS A 279 3.89 -3.50 21.61
CA LYS A 279 2.50 -3.49 22.11
C LYS A 279 1.49 -3.27 20.99
N ASN A 280 0.31 -3.84 21.16
CA ASN A 280 -0.85 -3.53 20.32
C ASN A 280 -1.78 -2.56 21.04
N THR A 281 -2.44 -1.68 20.28
CA THR A 281 -3.51 -0.80 20.75
C THR A 281 -4.76 -0.95 19.87
N TYR A 282 -5.89 -0.48 20.38
CA TYR A 282 -7.20 -0.53 19.71
C TYR A 282 -7.59 0.85 19.18
N GLY A 283 -8.28 0.87 18.04
CA GLY A 283 -8.63 2.12 17.37
C GLY A 283 -9.62 3.02 18.11
N TYR A 284 -10.44 2.47 19.02
CA TYR A 284 -11.31 3.32 19.85
C TYR A 284 -10.50 4.17 20.85
N ILE A 285 -9.38 3.64 21.35
CA ILE A 285 -8.48 4.34 22.28
C ILE A 285 -7.81 5.51 21.56
N THR A 286 -7.33 5.26 20.33
CA THR A 286 -6.62 6.26 19.53
C THR A 286 -7.59 7.33 19.04
N LYS A 287 -8.80 6.96 18.63
CA LYS A 287 -9.90 7.89 18.33
C LYS A 287 -10.21 8.80 19.53
N ASN A 288 -10.35 8.26 20.73
CA ASN A 288 -10.64 9.05 21.93
C ASN A 288 -9.51 10.05 22.24
N LYS A 289 -8.24 9.59 22.18
CA LYS A 289 -7.07 10.48 22.35
C LYS A 289 -7.05 11.61 21.32
N ARG A 290 -7.34 11.30 20.06
CA ARG A 290 -7.38 12.29 18.97
C ARG A 290 -8.45 13.36 19.22
N ILE A 291 -9.65 12.95 19.62
CA ILE A 291 -10.78 13.86 19.89
C ILE A 291 -10.46 14.76 21.09
N ARG A 292 -9.93 14.21 22.18
CA ARG A 292 -9.52 14.99 23.36
C ARG A 292 -8.45 16.03 23.05
N ALA A 293 -7.59 15.77 22.07
CA ALA A 293 -6.55 16.66 21.63
C ALA A 293 -6.96 17.58 20.46
N SER A 294 -8.22 17.53 20.01
CA SER A 294 -8.75 18.31 18.88
C SER A 294 -7.89 18.21 17.60
N LEU A 295 -7.36 17.02 17.32
CA LEU A 295 -6.48 16.79 16.18
C LEU A 295 -7.25 16.29 14.94
N PRO A 296 -6.87 16.70 13.71
CA PRO A 296 -7.54 16.25 12.50
C PRO A 296 -7.29 14.76 12.22
N LYS A 297 -8.20 14.14 11.46
CA LYS A 297 -8.11 12.72 11.10
C LYS A 297 -7.14 12.52 9.94
N GLU A 298 -5.89 12.21 10.28
CA GLU A 298 -4.83 11.87 9.34
C GLU A 298 -4.02 10.69 9.87
N HIS A 299 -3.50 9.83 8.99
CA HIS A 299 -2.78 8.62 9.40
C HIS A 299 -1.55 8.90 10.27
N TYR A 300 -0.75 9.92 9.94
CA TYR A 300 0.43 10.29 10.72
C TYR A 300 0.07 10.89 12.10
N ILE A 301 -1.13 11.46 12.22
CA ILE A 301 -1.67 12.00 13.48
C ILE A 301 -2.18 10.86 14.36
N ASP A 302 -2.85 9.88 13.76
CA ASP A 302 -3.28 8.66 14.45
C ASP A 302 -2.05 7.93 15.00
N ALA A 303 -0.98 7.83 14.22
CA ALA A 303 0.33 7.33 14.67
C ALA A 303 0.92 8.09 15.87
N PHE A 304 0.75 9.40 15.94
CA PHE A 304 1.17 10.19 17.10
C PHE A 304 0.33 9.85 18.35
N CYS A 305 -0.99 9.72 18.18
CA CYS A 305 -1.90 9.31 19.25
C CYS A 305 -1.59 7.88 19.76
N ILE A 306 -1.16 7.00 18.86
CA ILE A 306 -0.70 5.63 19.15
C ILE A 306 0.58 5.64 19.98
N ALA A 307 1.56 6.49 19.62
CA ALA A 307 2.80 6.63 20.37
C ALA A 307 2.54 7.06 21.83
N GLY A 308 1.47 7.84 22.05
CA GLY A 308 0.91 8.10 23.38
C GLY A 308 1.50 9.29 24.13
N ASN A 309 2.53 9.94 23.58
CA ASN A 309 3.15 11.14 24.17
C ASN A 309 2.37 12.41 23.77
N MET A 310 1.14 12.56 24.26
CA MET A 310 0.23 13.64 23.81
C MET A 310 0.71 15.06 24.15
N GLN A 311 1.55 15.21 25.18
CA GLN A 311 2.15 16.49 25.58
C GLN A 311 3.38 16.86 24.73
N ALA A 312 3.85 15.97 23.85
CA ALA A 312 5.04 16.22 23.06
C ALA A 312 4.79 17.27 21.98
N GLU A 313 5.75 18.18 21.82
CA GLU A 313 5.75 19.16 20.73
C GLU A 313 5.82 18.44 19.37
N ARG A 314 4.83 18.69 18.52
CA ARG A 314 4.71 18.04 17.20
C ARG A 314 5.66 18.63 16.16
N LEU A 315 6.00 17.84 15.15
CA LEU A 315 6.72 18.36 14.01
C LEU A 315 5.79 19.19 13.11
N ASN A 316 6.28 20.35 12.66
CA ASN A 316 5.61 21.18 11.67
C ASN A 316 5.69 20.63 10.23
N TYR A 317 6.27 19.44 10.05
CA TYR A 317 6.33 18.73 8.77
C TYR A 317 6.21 17.24 8.97
N TYR A 318 5.80 16.55 7.91
CA TYR A 318 5.80 15.10 7.85
C TYR A 318 6.41 14.60 6.54
N HIS A 319 6.86 13.35 6.54
CA HIS A 319 7.38 12.69 5.36
C HIS A 319 6.25 11.93 4.65
N TYR A 320 5.80 12.46 3.51
CA TYR A 320 4.90 11.73 2.63
C TYR A 320 5.71 10.77 1.75
N GLN A 321 5.38 9.48 1.84
CA GLN A 321 6.09 8.42 1.14
C GLN A 321 5.15 7.63 0.24
N LYS A 322 5.61 7.31 -0.97
CA LYS A 322 4.84 6.48 -1.92
C LYS A 322 5.64 5.25 -2.31
N GLN A 323 5.09 4.07 -2.03
CA GLN A 323 5.68 2.81 -2.44
C GLN A 323 5.47 2.61 -3.95
N VAL A 324 6.57 2.53 -4.70
CA VAL A 324 6.56 2.32 -6.15
C VAL A 324 7.19 0.99 -6.54
N ARG A 325 6.84 0.50 -7.74
CA ARG A 325 7.45 -0.71 -8.30
C ARG A 325 8.91 -0.46 -8.68
N LYS A 326 9.77 -1.47 -8.45
CA LYS A 326 11.16 -1.46 -8.92
C LYS A 326 11.27 -1.69 -10.43
N HIS A 327 10.53 -2.68 -10.93
CA HIS A 327 10.55 -3.11 -12.32
C HIS A 327 9.12 -3.36 -12.82
N ASN A 328 8.93 -3.18 -14.12
CA ASN A 328 7.73 -3.65 -14.78
C ASN A 328 7.88 -5.15 -15.08
N ARG A 329 6.79 -5.89 -14.92
CA ARG A 329 6.77 -7.34 -15.17
C ARG A 329 6.26 -7.69 -16.55
N GLN A 330 5.77 -6.71 -17.30
CA GLN A 330 5.33 -6.86 -18.68
C GLN A 330 6.42 -6.33 -19.61
N ILE A 331 6.95 -7.23 -20.45
CA ILE A 331 8.05 -6.95 -21.38
C ILE A 331 7.55 -6.25 -22.64
N HIS A 332 6.42 -6.70 -23.20
CA HIS A 332 5.85 -6.19 -24.45
C HIS A 332 4.40 -5.71 -24.25
N LYS A 333 3.98 -4.74 -25.05
CA LYS A 333 2.58 -4.33 -25.13
C LYS A 333 1.72 -5.51 -25.65
N LEU A 334 0.44 -5.49 -25.31
CA LEU A 334 -0.51 -6.52 -25.76
C LEU A 334 -0.92 -6.33 -27.20
N THR A 335 -1.08 -5.07 -27.62
CA THR A 335 -1.34 -4.67 -29.00
C THR A 335 -0.20 -5.09 -29.91
N ILE A 336 -0.57 -5.71 -31.03
CA ILE A 336 0.35 -6.11 -32.10
C ILE A 336 0.29 -5.00 -33.14
N ASN A 337 1.45 -4.46 -33.53
CA ASN A 337 1.52 -3.44 -34.56
C ASN A 337 1.36 -4.07 -35.95
N LYS A 338 1.12 -3.25 -36.98
CA LYS A 338 1.24 -3.68 -38.39
C LYS A 338 2.60 -4.38 -38.58
N GLY A 339 2.60 -5.57 -39.19
CA GLY A 339 3.78 -6.44 -39.32
C GLY A 339 3.98 -7.47 -38.20
N GLY A 340 3.00 -7.68 -37.31
CA GLY A 340 3.01 -8.83 -36.38
C GLY A 340 3.92 -8.70 -35.16
N THR A 341 4.71 -7.63 -35.06
CA THR A 341 5.64 -7.41 -33.96
C THR A 341 4.99 -6.68 -32.78
N ARG A 342 5.37 -7.08 -31.56
CA ARG A 342 4.93 -6.41 -30.33
C ARG A 342 6.00 -5.44 -29.86
N LYS A 343 5.61 -4.17 -29.67
CA LYS A 343 6.50 -3.16 -29.11
C LYS A 343 6.87 -3.48 -27.66
N ARG A 344 8.12 -3.19 -27.26
CA ARG A 344 8.53 -3.21 -25.86
C ARG A 344 7.63 -2.28 -25.03
N ASN A 345 7.26 -2.72 -23.84
CA ASN A 345 6.38 -1.99 -22.93
C ASN A 345 7.09 -0.86 -22.19
N GLN A 346 8.43 -0.84 -22.24
CA GLN A 346 9.25 0.16 -21.57
C GLN A 346 10.41 0.60 -22.45
N SER A 347 10.73 1.88 -22.36
CA SER A 347 12.00 2.45 -22.80
C SER A 347 13.18 1.85 -22.00
N PRO A 348 14.43 1.98 -22.47
CA PRO A 348 15.63 1.52 -21.77
C PRO A 348 15.66 1.88 -20.28
N PHE A 349 16.42 1.11 -19.49
CA PHE A 349 16.45 1.29 -18.04
C PHE A 349 16.85 2.71 -17.61
N GLU A 350 17.77 3.30 -18.36
CA GLU A 350 18.31 4.65 -18.18
C GLU A 350 18.25 5.39 -19.52
N ILE A 351 17.91 6.67 -19.48
CA ILE A 351 17.83 7.54 -20.66
C ILE A 351 18.50 8.86 -20.28
N PHE A 352 19.58 9.23 -20.96
CA PHE A 352 20.40 10.42 -20.65
C PHE A 352 20.77 10.56 -19.16
N GLY A 353 21.11 9.45 -18.49
CA GLY A 353 21.47 9.45 -17.05
C GLY A 353 20.28 9.41 -16.08
N TYR A 354 19.05 9.39 -16.58
CA TYR A 354 17.83 9.43 -15.77
C TYR A 354 17.01 8.14 -15.83
N ARG A 355 16.43 7.76 -14.68
CA ARG A 355 15.59 6.56 -14.50
C ARG A 355 14.18 6.95 -14.06
N LEU A 356 13.27 6.00 -14.23
CA LEU A 356 11.89 6.16 -13.75
C LEU A 356 11.90 6.30 -12.22
N PHE A 357 11.22 7.33 -11.72
CA PHE A 357 11.12 7.72 -10.32
C PHE A 357 12.40 8.31 -9.69
N ASP A 358 13.36 8.74 -10.50
CA ASP A 358 14.43 9.60 -9.98
C ASP A 358 13.85 10.93 -9.51
N LYS A 359 14.45 11.46 -8.44
CA LYS A 359 14.08 12.76 -7.87
C LYS A 359 14.93 13.84 -8.53
N VAL A 360 14.27 14.83 -9.12
CA VAL A 360 14.92 15.86 -9.94
C VAL A 360 14.41 17.25 -9.58
N LYS A 361 15.27 18.26 -9.75
CA LYS A 361 14.89 19.67 -9.75
C LYS A 361 14.62 20.11 -11.18
N CYS A 362 13.50 20.81 -11.39
CA CYS A 362 13.13 21.39 -12.67
C CYS A 362 12.29 22.65 -12.45
N LYS A 363 12.58 23.73 -13.18
CA LYS A 363 11.88 25.03 -13.03
C LYS A 363 11.80 25.53 -11.58
N GLY A 364 12.88 25.38 -10.81
CA GLY A 364 12.91 25.74 -9.39
C GLY A 364 12.22 24.73 -8.45
N GLU A 365 11.30 23.90 -8.94
CA GLU A 365 10.57 22.91 -8.17
C GLU A 365 11.24 21.53 -8.14
N VAL A 366 10.87 20.72 -7.14
CA VAL A 366 11.36 19.35 -6.97
C VAL A 366 10.23 18.37 -7.26
N GLY A 367 10.50 17.36 -8.09
CA GLY A 367 9.54 16.32 -8.42
C GLY A 367 10.19 14.99 -8.77
N PHE A 368 9.37 14.06 -9.26
CA PHE A 368 9.79 12.72 -9.65
C PHE A 368 9.47 12.44 -11.11
N ILE A 369 10.34 11.68 -11.78
CA ILE A 369 10.12 11.25 -13.16
C ILE A 369 9.06 10.14 -13.20
N PHE A 370 7.88 10.41 -13.79
CA PHE A 370 6.80 9.44 -13.99
C PHE A 370 6.68 8.92 -15.42
N GLY A 371 7.25 9.63 -16.40
CA GLY A 371 7.28 9.23 -17.80
C GLY A 371 8.61 9.56 -18.45
N ARG A 372 9.02 8.73 -19.42
CA ARG A 372 10.31 8.84 -20.10
C ARG A 372 10.16 8.55 -21.59
N ARG A 373 10.61 9.48 -22.42
CA ARG A 373 10.66 9.33 -23.89
C ARG A 373 12.09 9.06 -24.32
N ALA A 374 12.26 8.25 -25.36
CA ALA A 374 13.59 7.94 -25.91
C ALA A 374 14.30 9.20 -26.43
N SER A 375 13.54 10.22 -26.86
CA SER A 375 14.06 11.53 -27.28
C SER A 375 14.64 12.39 -26.15
N GLY A 376 14.64 11.93 -24.89
CA GLY A 376 15.18 12.69 -23.76
C GLY A 376 14.21 13.70 -23.15
N SER A 377 12.90 13.51 -23.39
CA SER A 377 11.83 14.27 -22.75
C SER A 377 11.18 13.47 -21.62
N PHE A 378 10.93 14.14 -20.49
CA PHE A 378 10.47 13.53 -19.25
C PHE A 378 9.17 14.17 -18.73
N ASP A 379 8.29 13.32 -18.18
CA ASP A 379 7.08 13.73 -17.45
C ASP A 379 7.39 13.72 -15.96
N ILE A 380 7.26 14.89 -15.33
CA ILE A 380 7.65 15.14 -13.94
C ILE A 380 6.41 15.53 -13.14
N ARG A 381 6.22 14.83 -12.03
CA ARG A 381 5.07 15.04 -11.14
C ARG A 381 5.49 15.01 -9.68
N LYS A 382 4.75 15.71 -8.82
CA LYS A 382 4.82 15.51 -7.36
C LYS A 382 4.05 14.23 -6.99
N LEU A 383 4.15 13.77 -5.74
CA LEU A 383 3.55 12.49 -5.36
C LEU A 383 2.02 12.54 -5.20
N ASP A 384 1.44 13.74 -5.07
CA ASP A 384 0.00 14.02 -5.19
C ASP A 384 -0.55 13.85 -6.61
N GLY A 385 0.32 13.81 -7.63
CA GLY A 385 -0.04 13.69 -9.03
C GLY A 385 -0.03 15.01 -9.81
N THR A 386 0.21 16.15 -9.16
CA THR A 386 0.38 17.45 -9.81
C THR A 386 1.53 17.37 -10.82
N LYS A 387 1.26 17.78 -12.07
CA LYS A 387 2.23 17.74 -13.15
C LYS A 387 3.03 19.04 -13.15
N ILE A 388 4.34 18.95 -12.91
CA ILE A 388 5.26 20.09 -13.03
C ILE A 388 5.58 20.35 -14.52
N SER A 389 5.76 19.26 -15.28
CA SER A 389 5.91 19.32 -16.73
C SER A 389 5.58 17.98 -17.37
N ALA A 390 4.84 17.99 -18.48
CA ALA A 390 4.48 16.78 -19.21
C ALA A 390 5.60 16.28 -20.17
N GLY A 391 6.65 17.09 -20.39
CA GLY A 391 7.68 16.78 -21.38
C GLY A 391 8.85 17.74 -21.38
N ILE A 392 9.63 17.78 -20.30
CA ILE A 392 10.83 18.61 -20.20
C ILE A 392 12.07 17.88 -20.72
N SER A 393 12.94 18.61 -21.43
CA SER A 393 14.23 18.09 -21.89
C SER A 393 15.17 17.78 -20.73
N TYR A 394 15.93 16.69 -20.87
CA TYR A 394 16.97 16.24 -19.94
C TYR A 394 17.98 17.33 -19.57
N LYS A 395 18.27 18.26 -20.50
CA LYS A 395 19.20 19.38 -20.30
C LYS A 395 18.73 20.36 -19.21
N LYS A 396 17.42 20.43 -18.96
CA LYS A 396 16.80 21.33 -17.97
C LYS A 396 16.54 20.62 -16.62
N LEU A 397 17.17 19.47 -16.39
CA LEU A 397 17.01 18.67 -15.18
C LEU A 397 18.31 18.62 -14.38
N VAL A 398 18.15 18.66 -13.06
CA VAL A 398 19.22 18.43 -12.11
C VAL A 398 18.83 17.24 -11.25
N LEU A 399 19.66 16.19 -11.26
CA LEU A 399 19.44 15.00 -10.45
C LEU A 399 19.69 15.29 -8.97
N ILE A 400 18.68 15.10 -8.13
CA ILE A 400 18.81 15.24 -6.67
C ILE A 400 19.14 13.89 -6.03
N SER A 401 18.42 12.84 -6.42
CA SER A 401 18.70 11.50 -5.92
C SER A 401 18.15 10.43 -6.85
N LYS A 402 18.90 9.34 -7.00
CA LYS A 402 18.46 8.14 -7.71
C LYS A 402 17.25 7.51 -7.01
N ARG A 403 16.40 6.86 -7.82
CA ARG A 403 15.15 6.24 -7.40
C ARG A 403 15.35 5.25 -6.24
N LYS A 404 14.36 5.24 -5.35
CA LYS A 404 14.22 4.25 -4.28
C LYS A 404 12.84 3.60 -4.36
N THR A 405 12.63 2.52 -3.62
CA THR A 405 11.32 1.84 -3.54
C THR A 405 10.25 2.73 -2.92
N TYR A 406 10.64 3.58 -1.97
CA TYR A 406 9.78 4.57 -1.34
C TYR A 406 10.25 5.93 -1.81
N LEU A 407 9.43 6.59 -2.63
CA LEU A 407 9.64 7.99 -2.99
C LEU A 407 9.23 8.83 -1.80
N THR A 408 10.05 9.80 -1.40
CA THR A 408 9.82 10.60 -0.19
C THR A 408 9.78 12.07 -0.57
N GLU A 409 8.78 12.77 -0.07
CA GLU A 409 8.74 14.22 -0.08
C GLU A 409 8.35 14.72 1.31
N ARG A 410 8.78 15.94 1.64
CA ARG A 410 8.42 16.58 2.90
C ARG A 410 7.26 17.53 2.63
N ARG A 411 6.20 17.44 3.43
CA ARG A 411 5.04 18.32 3.38
C ARG A 411 4.89 19.06 4.71
N GLY A 412 4.29 20.25 4.68
CA GLY A 412 3.91 20.96 5.91
C GLY A 412 2.82 20.16 6.63
N ALA A 413 2.91 20.07 7.95
CA ALA A 413 1.86 19.45 8.75
C ALA A 413 0.71 20.45 8.94
N ALA A 414 -0.54 19.99 8.86
CA ALA A 414 -1.68 20.80 9.26
C ALA A 414 -1.58 21.11 10.76
N HIS A 415 -1.59 22.39 11.12
CA HIS A 415 -1.70 22.83 12.51
C HIS A 415 -3.18 23.03 12.87
N PRO A 416 -3.60 22.73 14.12
CA PRO A 416 -4.97 22.98 14.57
C PRO A 416 -5.36 24.47 14.60
N HIS A 417 -4.40 25.38 14.44
CA HIS A 417 -4.60 26.82 14.40
C HIS A 417 -3.88 27.37 13.17
N SER A 418 -4.61 27.50 12.06
CA SER A 418 -4.32 28.39 10.94
C SER A 418 -5.61 29.13 10.63
#